data_AF-A0A916IZL4-F1
#
_entry.id   AF-A0A916IZL4-F1
#
_cell.length_a   1.000
_cell.length_b   1.000
_cell.length_c   1.000
_cell.angle_alpha   90.00
_cell.angle_beta   90.00
_cell.angle_gamma   90.00
#
_symmetry.space_group_name_H-M   'P 1'
#
loop_
_entity.id
_entity.type
_entity.pdbx_description
1 polymer ?
#
loop_
_entity_poly.entity_id
_entity_poly.type
_entity_poly.pdbx_seq_one_letter_code
_entity_poly.pdbx_strand_id
1 'polypeptide(L)'
;MKVSIAETVEALEQGLQPSMSSGQSILTYFISAALAYLKDGSLVLFDEPEIHLHPNAVALLMQTLQALLKRFDSYAIIATHSPVVIQEVPRKQVIRFEREGSITSSYPLEQESFGENISELTRLVFETVEIPNFYKKTLQSLAMERTFDEVSSLFDHRLSLHATAYLASLYEDDDNA
;
A
#
# COMPACT_ATOMS: atom_id res chain seq x y z
N MET A 1 3.62 18.19 -14.80
CA MET A 1 4.97 18.66 -15.19
C MET A 1 5.69 17.49 -15.85
N LYS A 2 5.84 17.49 -17.18
CA LYS A 2 6.60 16.45 -17.89
C LYS A 2 8.07 16.83 -17.77
N VAL A 3 8.82 16.11 -16.94
CA VAL A 3 10.28 16.24 -16.89
C VAL A 3 10.84 15.35 -17.99
N SER A 4 11.58 15.93 -18.93
CA SER A 4 12.26 15.19 -19.99
C SER A 4 13.49 14.49 -19.44
N ILE A 5 13.56 13.16 -19.60
CA ILE A 5 14.70 12.36 -19.14
C ILE A 5 15.99 12.85 -19.81
N ALA A 6 15.93 13.21 -21.10
CA ALA A 6 17.10 13.70 -21.84
C ALA A 6 17.66 15.00 -21.25
N GLU A 7 16.80 15.97 -20.94
CA GLU A 7 17.21 17.26 -20.33
C GLU A 7 17.78 17.08 -18.92
N THR A 8 17.27 16.08 -18.19
CA THR A 8 17.72 15.75 -16.83
C THR A 8 19.11 15.12 -16.84
N VAL A 9 19.38 14.24 -17.81
CA VAL A 9 20.70 13.60 -18.00
C VAL A 9 21.74 14.66 -18.42
N GLU A 10 21.39 15.54 -19.35
CA GLU A 10 22.29 16.60 -19.80
C GLU A 10 22.62 17.60 -18.69
N ALA A 11 21.65 17.94 -17.82
CA ALA A 11 21.90 18.75 -16.63
C ALA A 11 22.87 18.08 -15.64
N LEU A 12 22.72 16.76 -15.42
CA LEU A 12 23.62 15.98 -14.56
C LEU A 12 25.05 15.92 -15.13
N GLU A 13 25.20 15.73 -16.43
CA GLU A 13 26.52 15.74 -17.10
C GLU A 13 27.23 17.10 -16.97
N GLN A 14 26.46 18.18 -16.89
CA GLN A 14 26.97 19.55 -16.69
C GLN A 14 27.14 19.93 -15.21
N GLY A 15 26.91 19.00 -14.27
CA GLY A 15 27.04 19.24 -12.83
C GLY A 15 25.95 20.15 -12.24
N LEU A 16 24.88 20.41 -12.99
CA LEU A 16 23.69 21.13 -12.52
C LEU A 16 22.80 20.19 -11.71
N GLN A 17 22.21 20.70 -10.62
CA GLN A 17 21.21 19.93 -9.88
C GLN A 17 19.89 19.91 -10.67
N PRO A 18 19.45 18.76 -11.18
CA PRO A 18 18.15 18.68 -11.84
C PRO A 18 17.01 18.97 -10.84
N SER A 19 15.97 19.64 -11.32
CA SER A 19 14.71 19.81 -10.60
C SER A 19 13.97 18.46 -10.54
N MET A 20 14.22 17.69 -9.48
CA MET A 20 13.58 16.38 -9.27
C MET A 20 12.56 16.46 -8.13
N SER A 21 11.45 15.73 -8.24
CA SER A 21 10.62 15.46 -7.07
C SER A 21 11.35 14.52 -6.11
N SER A 22 10.96 14.51 -4.83
CA SER A 22 11.54 13.61 -3.83
C SER A 22 11.55 12.15 -4.29
N GLY A 23 10.45 11.68 -4.90
CA GLY A 23 10.36 10.31 -5.42
C GLY A 23 11.34 10.04 -6.58
N GLN A 24 11.54 11.02 -7.46
CA GLN A 24 12.52 10.87 -8.54
C GLN A 24 13.96 10.85 -7.99
N SER A 25 14.29 11.71 -7.03
CA SER A 25 15.60 11.72 -6.38
C SER A 25 15.91 10.38 -5.70
N ILE A 26 14.94 9.80 -5.00
CA ILE A 26 15.08 8.49 -4.34
C ILE A 26 15.33 7.38 -5.38
N LEU A 27 14.54 7.35 -6.45
CA LEU A 27 14.72 6.38 -7.54
C LEU A 27 16.09 6.50 -8.20
N THR A 28 16.52 7.71 -8.53
CA THR A 28 17.82 7.94 -9.16
C THR A 28 18.97 7.54 -8.23
N TYR A 29 18.88 7.88 -6.95
CA TYR A 29 19.85 7.43 -5.95
C TYR A 29 19.91 5.91 -5.89
N PHE A 30 18.75 5.24 -5.76
CA PHE A 30 18.66 3.79 -5.69
C PHE A 30 19.27 3.11 -6.92
N ILE A 31 18.92 3.55 -8.13
CA ILE A 31 19.45 3.00 -9.38
C ILE A 31 20.97 3.19 -9.44
N SER A 32 21.45 4.38 -9.09
CA SER A 32 22.87 4.70 -9.12
C SER A 32 23.66 3.85 -8.13
N ALA A 33 23.14 3.70 -6.90
CA ALA A 33 23.73 2.87 -5.87
C ALA A 33 23.72 1.38 -6.27
N ALA A 34 22.59 0.88 -6.77
CA ALA A 34 22.49 -0.50 -7.23
C ALA A 34 23.46 -0.77 -8.37
N LEU A 35 23.58 0.10 -9.38
CA LEU A 35 24.55 -0.08 -10.45
C LEU A 35 26.01 -0.02 -9.98
N ALA A 36 26.31 0.78 -8.95
CA ALA A 36 27.66 0.90 -8.41
C ALA A 36 28.07 -0.31 -7.54
N TYR A 37 27.13 -0.88 -6.78
CA TYR A 37 27.43 -1.87 -5.75
C TYR A 37 26.94 -3.28 -6.04
N LEU A 38 25.89 -3.46 -6.85
CA LEU A 38 25.34 -4.77 -7.15
C LEU A 38 26.34 -5.54 -8.03
N LYS A 39 26.61 -6.78 -7.63
CA LYS A 39 27.45 -7.74 -8.35
C LYS A 39 26.69 -9.03 -8.55
N ASP A 40 27.20 -9.89 -9.42
CA ASP A 40 26.59 -11.19 -9.66
C ASP A 40 26.45 -12.00 -8.36
N GLY A 41 25.26 -12.54 -8.09
CA GLY A 41 24.97 -13.31 -6.87
C GLY A 41 24.83 -12.48 -5.59
N SER A 42 24.50 -11.18 -5.68
CA SER A 42 24.26 -10.32 -4.52
C SER A 42 22.93 -10.64 -3.82
N LEU A 43 22.86 -10.33 -2.52
CA LEU A 43 21.62 -10.31 -1.75
C LEU A 43 21.32 -8.87 -1.31
N VAL A 44 20.19 -8.34 -1.76
CA VAL A 44 19.68 -7.02 -1.39
C VAL A 44 18.72 -7.18 -0.21
N LEU A 45 18.93 -6.40 0.86
CA LEU A 45 18.00 -6.29 1.97
C LEU A 45 17.35 -4.91 1.90
N PHE A 46 16.03 -4.87 1.83
CA PHE A 46 15.29 -3.61 1.73
C PHE A 46 14.19 -3.58 2.79
N ASP A 47 14.28 -2.62 3.71
CA ASP A 47 13.27 -2.39 4.72
C ASP A 47 12.43 -1.16 4.32
N GLU A 48 11.13 -1.36 4.19
CA GLU A 48 10.11 -0.35 3.89
C GLU A 48 10.45 0.55 2.68
N PRO A 49 10.67 -0.04 1.48
CA PRO A 49 11.02 0.69 0.25
C PRO A 49 9.96 1.74 -0.18
N GLU A 50 8.75 1.66 0.34
CA GLU A 50 7.63 2.56 0.10
C GLU A 50 7.70 3.89 0.87
N ILE A 51 8.55 4.00 1.90
CA ILE A 51 8.54 5.16 2.79
C ILE A 51 8.81 6.45 1.99
N HIS A 52 7.92 7.43 2.17
CA HIS A 52 7.93 8.74 1.49
C HIS A 52 7.74 8.70 -0.03
N LEU A 53 7.36 7.54 -0.62
CA LEU A 53 7.08 7.42 -2.03
C LEU A 53 5.58 7.41 -2.32
N HIS A 54 5.21 8.11 -3.40
CA HIS A 54 3.87 7.96 -3.99
C HIS A 54 3.73 6.52 -4.54
N PRO A 55 2.55 5.88 -4.47
CA PRO A 55 2.33 4.51 -4.97
C PRO A 55 2.96 4.20 -6.34
N ASN A 56 2.74 5.08 -7.32
CA ASN A 56 3.35 4.94 -8.66
C ASN A 56 4.89 4.86 -8.65
N ALA A 57 5.55 5.57 -7.73
CA ALA A 57 7.01 5.52 -7.61
C ALA A 57 7.47 4.21 -6.96
N VAL A 58 6.68 3.64 -6.04
CA VAL A 58 6.94 2.32 -5.45
C VAL A 58 6.85 1.23 -6.51
N ALA A 59 5.81 1.25 -7.35
CA ALA A 59 5.69 0.30 -8.47
C ALA A 59 6.90 0.39 -9.42
N LEU A 60 7.32 1.61 -9.77
CA LEU A 60 8.50 1.82 -10.61
C LEU A 60 9.80 1.36 -9.93
N LEU A 61 9.95 1.58 -8.63
CA LEU A 61 11.09 1.08 -7.84
C LEU A 61 11.15 -0.44 -7.91
N MET A 62 10.02 -1.12 -7.67
CA MET A 62 9.92 -2.57 -7.68
C MET A 62 10.23 -3.16 -9.05
N GLN A 63 9.69 -2.59 -10.12
CA GLN A 63 10.01 -2.99 -11.50
C GLN A 63 11.50 -2.84 -11.80
N THR A 64 12.11 -1.74 -11.37
CA THR A 64 13.53 -1.48 -11.58
C THR A 64 14.41 -2.44 -10.78
N LEU A 65 14.07 -2.69 -9.51
CA LEU A 65 14.76 -3.67 -8.67
C LEU A 65 14.69 -5.07 -9.29
N GLN A 66 13.52 -5.53 -9.74
CA GLN A 66 13.38 -6.84 -10.39
C GLN A 66 14.27 -6.95 -11.65
N ALA A 67 14.35 -5.90 -12.46
CA ALA A 67 15.21 -5.87 -13.65
C ALA A 67 16.70 -5.97 -13.27
N LEU A 68 17.12 -5.26 -12.23
CA LEU A 68 18.50 -5.29 -11.73
C LEU A 68 18.83 -6.66 -11.14
N LEU A 69 17.98 -7.22 -10.29
CA LEU A 69 18.19 -8.54 -9.71
C LEU A 69 18.35 -9.62 -10.79
N LYS A 70 17.52 -9.58 -11.84
CA LYS A 70 17.64 -10.48 -12.98
C LYS A 70 18.95 -10.28 -13.76
N ARG A 71 19.39 -9.03 -13.91
CA ARG A 71 20.63 -8.71 -14.64
C ARG A 71 21.87 -9.26 -13.95
N PHE A 72 21.90 -9.23 -12.63
CA PHE A 72 23.04 -9.62 -11.81
C PHE A 72 22.82 -10.97 -11.09
N ASP A 73 21.89 -11.82 -11.58
CA ASP A 73 21.55 -13.12 -10.95
C ASP A 73 21.49 -13.06 -9.41
N SER A 74 20.80 -12.04 -8.91
CA SER A 74 20.80 -11.61 -7.51
C SER A 74 19.42 -11.77 -6.90
N TYR A 75 19.35 -11.74 -5.58
CA TYR A 75 18.12 -11.91 -4.81
C TYR A 75 17.85 -10.68 -3.95
N ALA A 76 16.58 -10.46 -3.61
CA ALA A 76 16.19 -9.46 -2.62
C ALA A 76 15.28 -10.05 -1.56
N ILE A 77 15.44 -9.60 -0.32
CA ILE A 77 14.50 -9.78 0.78
C ILE A 77 13.97 -8.40 1.13
N ILE A 78 12.65 -8.26 1.09
CA ILE A 78 11.97 -6.99 1.30
C ILE A 78 11.03 -7.14 2.49
N ALA A 79 11.18 -6.27 3.49
CA ALA A 79 10.20 -6.06 4.53
C ALA A 79 9.34 -4.85 4.13
N THR A 80 8.02 -5.02 4.20
CA THR A 80 7.07 -4.02 3.71
C THR A 80 5.74 -4.18 4.42
N HIS A 81 5.07 -3.07 4.68
CA HIS A 81 3.63 -3.06 5.00
C HIS A 81 2.78 -2.64 3.79
N SER A 82 3.40 -2.20 2.69
CA SER A 82 2.70 -1.66 1.54
C SER A 82 2.04 -2.74 0.68
N PRO A 83 0.71 -2.66 0.50
CA PRO A 83 0.00 -3.53 -0.45
C PRO A 83 0.47 -3.28 -1.90
N VAL A 84 1.03 -2.10 -2.21
CA VAL A 84 1.56 -1.79 -3.55
C VAL A 84 2.82 -2.61 -3.84
N VAL A 85 3.68 -2.85 -2.85
CA VAL A 85 4.85 -3.71 -3.01
C VAL A 85 4.41 -5.16 -3.19
N ILE A 86 3.48 -5.62 -2.35
CA ILE A 86 2.96 -6.99 -2.37
C ILE A 86 2.24 -7.30 -3.70
N GLN A 87 1.56 -6.31 -4.29
CA GLN A 87 0.90 -6.42 -5.60
C GLN A 87 1.87 -6.76 -6.74
N GLU A 88 3.15 -6.37 -6.63
CA GLU A 88 4.17 -6.57 -7.67
C GLU A 88 4.90 -7.92 -7.55
N VAL A 89 4.55 -8.74 -6.56
CA VAL A 89 5.25 -10.00 -6.24
C VAL A 89 4.26 -11.17 -6.18
N PRO A 90 4.58 -12.35 -6.77
CA PRO A 90 3.75 -13.54 -6.66
C PRO A 90 3.62 -14.05 -5.22
N ARG A 91 2.44 -14.54 -4.84
CA ARG A 91 2.13 -14.97 -3.45
C ARG A 91 3.13 -15.94 -2.85
N LYS A 92 3.70 -16.82 -3.67
CA LYS A 92 4.65 -17.86 -3.26
C LYS A 92 5.99 -17.29 -2.76
N GLN A 93 6.24 -16.00 -3.01
CA GLN A 93 7.41 -15.25 -2.56
C GLN A 93 7.07 -14.29 -1.42
N VAL A 94 5.85 -14.34 -0.88
CA VAL A 94 5.40 -13.46 0.20
C VAL A 94 5.11 -14.29 1.45
N ILE A 95 5.67 -13.85 2.58
CA ILE A 95 5.45 -14.43 3.90
C ILE A 95 4.90 -13.32 4.78
N ARG A 96 3.69 -13.51 5.31
CA ARG A 96 3.06 -12.61 6.28
C ARG A 96 3.57 -12.95 7.67
N PHE A 97 3.98 -11.93 8.41
CA PHE A 97 4.33 -12.05 9.82
C PHE A 97 3.22 -11.46 10.68
N GLU A 98 2.81 -12.19 11.71
CA GLU A 98 1.87 -11.74 12.72
C GLU A 98 2.52 -11.81 14.10
N ARG A 99 2.26 -10.81 14.93
CA ARG A 99 2.79 -10.75 16.29
C ARG A 99 1.66 -10.62 17.30
N GLU A 100 1.53 -11.61 18.17
CA GLU A 100 0.59 -11.60 19.29
C GLU A 100 1.39 -11.61 20.60
N GLY A 101 1.41 -10.47 21.28
CA GLY A 101 2.23 -10.28 22.49
C GLY A 101 3.72 -10.47 22.22
N SER A 102 4.29 -11.56 22.75
CA SER A 102 5.70 -11.91 22.57
C SER A 102 5.97 -12.91 21.43
N ILE A 103 4.93 -13.54 20.88
CA ILE A 103 5.02 -14.59 19.88
C ILE A 103 4.95 -13.96 18.49
N THR A 104 5.87 -14.35 17.61
CA THR A 104 5.83 -14.00 16.18
C THR A 104 5.62 -15.27 15.37
N SER A 105 4.55 -15.30 14.57
CA SER A 105 4.21 -16.39 13.67
C SER A 105 4.34 -15.94 12.21
N SER A 106 4.64 -16.89 11.32
CA SER A 106 4.78 -16.63 9.88
C SER A 106 3.83 -17.51 9.07
N TYR A 107 3.14 -16.91 8.10
CA TYR A 107 2.15 -17.58 7.26
C TYR A 107 2.40 -17.27 5.78
N PRO A 108 2.29 -18.23 4.86
CA PRO A 108 2.24 -17.92 3.44
C PRO A 108 0.93 -17.18 3.10
N LEU A 109 0.92 -16.43 2.00
CA LEU A 109 -0.34 -15.87 1.50
C LEU A 109 -1.23 -16.97 0.90
N GLU A 110 -2.50 -16.98 1.32
CA GLU A 110 -3.51 -17.94 0.87
C GLU A 110 -4.08 -17.61 -0.51
N GLN A 111 -4.02 -16.34 -0.92
CA GLN A 111 -4.54 -15.80 -2.18
C GLN A 111 -3.39 -15.26 -3.04
N GLU A 112 -3.57 -15.25 -4.36
CA GLU A 112 -2.57 -14.66 -5.26
C GLU A 112 -2.45 -13.16 -4.99
N SER A 113 -1.22 -12.65 -4.90
CA SER A 113 -0.96 -11.24 -4.67
C SER A 113 -0.62 -10.48 -5.94
N PHE A 114 -0.04 -11.17 -6.94
CA PHE A 114 0.40 -10.52 -8.15
C PHE A 114 -0.77 -9.92 -8.96
N GLY A 115 -0.83 -8.59 -9.03
CA GLY A 115 -1.88 -7.85 -9.74
C GLY A 115 -3.23 -7.79 -9.02
N GLU A 116 -3.33 -8.23 -7.76
CA GLU A 116 -4.57 -8.16 -6.97
C GLU A 116 -4.96 -6.71 -6.64
N ASN A 117 -6.23 -6.46 -6.33
CA ASN A 117 -6.73 -5.16 -5.91
C ASN A 117 -6.07 -4.72 -4.59
N ILE A 118 -5.65 -3.44 -4.51
CA ILE A 118 -5.03 -2.87 -3.30
C ILE A 118 -5.92 -2.97 -2.07
N SER A 119 -7.25 -2.90 -2.22
CA SER A 119 -8.20 -3.02 -1.10
C SER A 119 -8.18 -4.44 -0.52
N GLU A 120 -8.15 -5.44 -1.39
CA GLU A 120 -8.02 -6.86 -1.00
C GLU A 120 -6.63 -7.11 -0.39
N LEU A 121 -5.59 -6.52 -1.00
CA LEU A 121 -4.24 -6.26 -0.48
C LEU A 121 -4.23 -5.89 0.99
N THR A 122 -4.85 -4.75 1.23
CA THR A 122 -4.91 -4.09 2.52
C THR A 122 -5.62 -4.98 3.52
N ARG A 123 -6.72 -5.62 3.11
CA ARG A 123 -7.43 -6.57 3.98
C ARG A 123 -6.52 -7.74 4.37
N LEU A 124 -5.89 -8.41 3.40
CA LEU A 124 -5.04 -9.57 3.65
C LEU A 124 -3.85 -9.28 4.57
N VAL A 125 -3.33 -8.05 4.53
CA VAL A 125 -2.14 -7.62 5.29
C VAL A 125 -2.50 -7.03 6.65
N PHE A 126 -3.63 -6.30 6.76
CA PHE A 126 -3.92 -5.45 7.92
C PHE A 126 -5.21 -5.77 8.70
N GLU A 127 -6.03 -6.73 8.28
CA GLU A 127 -7.33 -7.00 8.95
C GLU A 127 -7.26 -7.47 10.40
N THR A 128 -6.07 -7.62 10.98
CA THR A 128 -5.88 -7.81 12.42
C THR A 128 -6.09 -6.54 13.25
N VAL A 129 -6.31 -5.37 12.62
CA VAL A 129 -6.55 -4.11 13.34
C VAL A 129 -8.03 -3.73 13.29
N GLU A 130 -8.85 -4.41 14.09
CA GLU A 130 -10.24 -4.00 14.38
C GLU A 130 -10.26 -2.71 15.22
N ILE A 131 -9.91 -1.57 14.63
CA ILE A 131 -10.32 -0.28 15.19
C ILE A 131 -11.76 -0.05 14.71
N PRO A 132 -12.76 0.03 15.60
CA PRO A 132 -14.13 0.22 15.16
C PRO A 132 -14.23 1.57 14.43
N ASN A 133 -14.57 1.49 13.15
CA ASN A 133 -14.63 2.63 12.25
C ASN A 133 -15.46 3.77 12.86
N PHE A 134 -14.91 4.99 12.85
CA PHE A 134 -15.57 6.16 13.44
C PHE A 134 -16.98 6.37 12.89
N TYR A 135 -17.17 6.20 11.57
CA TYR A 135 -18.48 6.35 10.94
C TYR A 135 -19.52 5.36 11.48
N LYS A 136 -19.12 4.12 11.84
CA LYS A 136 -20.03 3.14 12.43
C LYS A 136 -20.53 3.62 13.80
N LYS A 137 -19.61 4.10 14.65
CA LYS A 137 -19.96 4.70 15.95
C LYS A 137 -20.87 5.92 15.82
N THR A 138 -20.59 6.79 14.84
CA THR A 138 -21.41 7.98 14.57
C THR A 138 -22.82 7.58 14.14
N LEU A 139 -22.97 6.65 13.18
CA LEU A 139 -24.27 6.20 12.71
C LEU A 139 -25.05 5.47 13.82
N GLN A 140 -24.38 4.67 14.67
CA GLN A 140 -25.00 4.07 15.85
C GLN A 140 -25.55 5.12 16.82
N SER A 141 -24.74 6.12 17.17
CA SER A 141 -25.18 7.19 18.09
C SER A 141 -26.33 8.02 17.51
N LEU A 142 -26.33 8.25 16.20
CA LEU A 142 -27.42 8.98 15.53
C LEU A 142 -28.69 8.13 15.45
N ALA A 143 -28.56 6.83 15.22
CA ALA A 143 -29.69 5.90 15.12
C ALA A 143 -30.43 5.72 16.47
N MET A 144 -29.73 5.86 17.60
CA MET A 144 -30.35 5.82 18.93
C MET A 144 -31.32 6.98 19.20
N GLU A 145 -31.18 8.12 18.51
CA GLU A 145 -31.95 9.34 18.78
C GLU A 145 -32.88 9.75 17.63
N ARG A 146 -32.74 9.14 16.45
CA ARG A 146 -33.36 9.61 15.20
C ARG A 146 -33.79 8.44 14.32
N THR A 147 -34.80 8.66 13.50
CA THR A 147 -35.26 7.70 12.47
C THR A 147 -34.28 7.61 11.30
N PHE A 148 -34.38 6.53 10.52
CA PHE A 148 -33.53 6.30 9.34
C PHE A 148 -33.53 7.51 8.38
N ASP A 149 -34.70 8.04 8.04
CA ASP A 149 -34.83 9.18 7.12
C ASP A 149 -34.23 10.46 7.70
N GLU A 150 -34.38 10.69 9.01
CA GLU A 150 -33.77 11.84 9.67
C GLU A 150 -32.24 11.75 9.64
N VAL A 151 -31.67 10.57 9.92
CA VAL A 151 -30.22 10.38 9.82
C VAL A 151 -29.75 10.52 8.37
N SER A 152 -30.46 9.92 7.42
CA SER A 152 -30.15 10.02 5.98
C SER A 152 -30.19 11.48 5.48
N SER A 153 -31.14 12.27 5.99
CA SER A 153 -31.29 13.69 5.65
C SER A 153 -30.10 14.54 6.10
N LEU A 154 -29.44 14.19 7.23
CA LEU A 154 -28.23 14.88 7.68
C LEU A 154 -27.06 14.75 6.70
N PHE A 155 -27.11 13.76 5.80
CA PHE A 155 -26.14 13.51 4.75
C PHE A 155 -26.68 13.81 3.34
N ASP A 156 -27.76 14.59 3.23
CA ASP A 156 -28.47 14.87 1.97
C ASP A 156 -28.88 13.60 1.19
N HIS A 157 -29.08 12.47 1.88
CA HIS A 157 -29.35 11.16 1.26
C HIS A 157 -28.22 10.67 0.34
N ARG A 158 -26.98 11.12 0.58
CA ARG A 158 -25.78 10.78 -0.23
C ARG A 158 -24.79 9.86 0.50
N LEU A 159 -25.27 9.12 1.49
CA LEU A 159 -24.48 8.03 2.08
C LEU A 159 -24.12 7.00 1.00
N SER A 160 -22.91 6.44 1.10
CA SER A 160 -22.50 5.35 0.21
C SER A 160 -23.35 4.11 0.45
N LEU A 161 -23.46 3.22 -0.54
CA LEU A 161 -24.23 1.98 -0.41
C LEU A 161 -23.86 1.19 0.86
N HIS A 162 -22.57 1.12 1.19
CA HIS A 162 -22.09 0.43 2.39
C HIS A 162 -22.54 1.12 3.69
N ALA A 163 -22.49 2.45 3.74
CA ALA A 163 -22.94 3.21 4.91
C ALA A 163 -24.47 3.15 5.06
N THR A 164 -25.22 3.22 3.95
CA THR A 164 -26.68 3.08 3.94
C THR A 164 -27.13 1.68 4.36
N ALA A 165 -26.48 0.63 3.85
CA ALA A 165 -26.77 -0.75 4.25
C ALA A 165 -26.50 -0.98 5.74
N TYR A 166 -25.38 -0.45 6.25
CA TYR A 166 -25.08 -0.51 7.68
C TYR A 166 -26.06 0.31 8.53
N LEU A 167 -26.47 1.50 8.07
CA LEU A 167 -27.47 2.30 8.79
C LEU A 167 -28.82 1.57 8.82
N ALA A 168 -29.24 0.94 7.73
CA ALA A 168 -30.47 0.17 7.65
C ALA A 168 -30.46 -1.01 8.64
N SER A 169 -29.35 -1.75 8.74
CA SER A 169 -29.25 -2.88 9.68
C SER A 169 -29.42 -2.47 11.15
N LEU A 170 -29.08 -1.23 11.52
CA LEU A 170 -29.27 -0.74 12.89
C LEU A 170 -30.74 -0.57 13.29
N TYR A 171 -31.64 -0.38 12.34
CA TYR A 171 -33.08 -0.28 12.60
C TYR A 171 -33.81 -1.62 12.44
N GLU A 172 -33.26 -2.57 11.67
CA GLU A 172 -33.79 -3.93 11.59
C GLU A 172 -33.57 -4.75 12.88
N ASP A 173 -32.50 -4.44 13.63
CA ASP A 173 -32.20 -5.08 14.92
C ASP A 173 -33.13 -4.59 16.07
N ASP A 174 -33.67 -3.36 15.98
CA ASP A 174 -34.59 -2.79 16.99
C ASP A 174 -36.04 -3.31 16.85
N ASP A 175 -36.45 -3.75 15.65
CA ASP A 175 -37.78 -4.32 15.40
C ASP A 175 -37.93 -5.79 15.87
N ASN A 176 -36.84 -6.43 16.33
CA ASN A 176 -36.82 -7.82 16.84
C ASN A 176 -36.64 -7.93 18.38
N ALA A 177 -36.77 -6.83 19.13
CA ALA A 177 -36.66 -6.77 20.59
C ALA A 177 -38.02 -6.56 21.30
#